data_AF-A0A7W7DMW7-F1
#
_entry.id   AF-A0A7W7DMW7-F1
#
_cell.length_a   1.000
_cell.length_b   1.000
_cell.length_c   1.000
_cell.angle_alpha   90.00
_cell.angle_beta   90.00
_cell.angle_gamma   90.00
#
_symmetry.space_group_name_H-M   'P 1'
#
loop_
_entity.id
_entity.type
_entity.pdbx_description
1 polymer ?
#
loop_
_entity_poly.entity_id
_entity_poly.type
_entity_poly.pdbx_seq_one_letter_code
_entity_poly.pdbx_strand_id
1 'polypeptide(L)'
;MLAEGEQPIGARLGVRLQVPTVLAAEEGGKHLGGMITALDLRYPMSDDHPLTGRRVPDVDLKTGDGRRRVFELLRTARPVLLDLRGDTALAATAESWADRVDLVEARSTADHWPVWPAGEAPAPAALLIRPDGHVAWTARAGTTPDPAALRTALTAWFGPATAD
;
A
#
# COMPACT_ATOMS: atom_id res chain seq x y z
N MET A 1 -57.23 -43.59 10.87
CA MET A 1 -57.98 -42.64 10.01
C MET A 1 -58.16 -41.40 10.86
N LEU A 2 -57.38 -40.32 10.77
CA LEU A 2 -56.64 -39.70 9.68
C LEU A 2 -55.38 -38.97 10.20
N ALA A 3 -54.31 -39.07 9.42
CA ALA A 3 -53.16 -38.18 9.22
C ALA A 3 -52.59 -37.34 10.39
N GLU A 4 -51.51 -37.84 10.99
CA GLU A 4 -50.41 -37.02 11.51
C GLU A 4 -49.77 -36.29 10.33
N GLY A 5 -49.97 -34.97 10.25
CA GLY A 5 -49.39 -34.12 9.20
C GLY A 5 -47.94 -33.77 9.54
N GLU A 6 -47.02 -34.49 8.92
CA GLU A 6 -45.58 -34.27 8.92
C GLU A 6 -45.25 -32.83 8.48
N GLN A 7 -44.75 -32.00 9.40
CA GLN A 7 -44.19 -30.68 9.10
C GLN A 7 -42.89 -30.87 8.29
N PRO A 8 -42.76 -30.34 7.05
CA PRO A 8 -41.51 -30.46 6.32
C PRO A 8 -40.43 -29.59 6.96
N ILE A 9 -39.39 -30.24 7.47
CA ILE A 9 -38.10 -29.63 7.84
C ILE A 9 -37.44 -29.15 6.54
N GLY A 10 -37.76 -27.93 6.12
CA GLY A 10 -37.38 -27.43 4.79
C GLY A 10 -37.10 -25.93 4.75
N ALA A 11 -36.36 -25.38 5.71
CA ALA A 11 -35.92 -23.97 5.63
C ALA A 11 -34.65 -23.70 6.44
N ARG A 12 -33.54 -24.41 6.15
CA ARG A 12 -32.21 -24.09 6.72
C ARG A 12 -31.05 -24.19 5.72
N LEU A 13 -31.31 -23.93 4.44
CA LEU A 13 -30.26 -23.71 3.41
C LEU A 13 -30.30 -22.25 2.91
N GLY A 14 -30.12 -21.30 3.83
CA GLY A 14 -30.31 -19.87 3.53
C GLY A 14 -29.05 -19.01 3.52
N VAL A 15 -27.84 -19.60 3.51
CA VAL A 15 -26.58 -18.81 3.47
C VAL A 15 -25.54 -19.42 2.51
N ARG A 16 -25.58 -20.74 2.26
CA ARG A 16 -24.51 -21.43 1.53
C ARG A 16 -24.62 -21.34 0.00
N LEU A 17 -25.80 -21.01 -0.54
CA LEU A 17 -26.05 -20.94 -2.00
C LEU A 17 -25.88 -19.52 -2.60
N GLN A 18 -25.69 -18.47 -1.80
CA GLN A 18 -25.45 -17.10 -2.31
C GLN A 18 -23.96 -16.72 -2.42
N VAL A 19 -23.07 -17.44 -1.71
CA VAL A 19 -21.62 -17.16 -1.72
C VAL A 19 -21.02 -17.22 -3.13
N PRO A 20 -21.34 -18.21 -4.00
CA PRO A 20 -20.78 -18.24 -5.35
C PRO A 20 -21.21 -17.05 -6.21
N THR A 21 -22.47 -16.60 -6.07
CA THR A 21 -23.03 -15.49 -6.86
C THR A 21 -22.43 -14.14 -6.45
N VAL A 22 -22.17 -13.92 -5.15
CA VAL A 22 -21.50 -12.71 -4.66
C VAL A 22 -20.01 -12.72 -5.01
N LEU A 23 -19.35 -13.88 -4.99
CA LEU A 23 -17.96 -14.03 -5.46
C LEU A 23 -17.83 -13.82 -6.98
N ALA A 24 -18.86 -14.17 -7.75
CA ALA A 24 -18.87 -14.00 -9.21
C ALA A 24 -19.12 -12.55 -9.65
N ALA A 25 -19.73 -11.72 -8.80
CA ALA A 25 -19.80 -10.28 -9.04
C ALA A 25 -18.43 -9.66 -8.78
N GLU A 26 -17.88 -8.90 -9.74
CA GLU A 26 -16.53 -8.32 -9.61
C GLU A 26 -16.35 -7.52 -8.32
N GLU A 27 -17.35 -6.74 -7.90
CA GLU A 27 -17.30 -5.95 -6.66
C GLU A 27 -17.29 -6.84 -5.41
N GLY A 28 -18.11 -7.89 -5.38
CA GLY A 28 -18.18 -8.82 -4.25
C GLY A 28 -16.93 -9.69 -4.14
N GLY A 29 -16.37 -10.13 -5.27
CA GLY A 29 -15.09 -10.82 -5.34
C GLY A 29 -13.91 -9.94 -4.90
N LYS A 30 -13.87 -8.67 -5.31
CA LYS A 30 -12.83 -7.71 -4.88
C LYS A 30 -12.89 -7.43 -3.38
N HIS A 31 -14.10 -7.24 -2.86
CA HIS A 31 -14.31 -6.97 -1.43
C HIS A 31 -13.89 -8.16 -0.56
N LEU A 32 -14.36 -9.37 -0.88
CA LEU A 32 -14.00 -10.58 -0.14
C LEU A 32 -12.52 -10.94 -0.30
N GLY A 33 -11.96 -10.75 -1.51
CA GLY A 33 -10.54 -10.92 -1.76
C GLY A 33 -9.71 -9.98 -0.89
N GLY A 34 -10.04 -8.70 -0.87
CA GLY A 34 -9.39 -7.70 -0.02
C GLY A 34 -9.39 -8.08 1.45
N MET A 35 -10.57 -8.44 1.99
CA MET A 35 -10.72 -8.84 3.39
C MET A 35 -9.92 -10.09 3.75
N ILE A 36 -9.93 -11.13 2.90
CA ILE A 36 -9.24 -12.40 3.17
C ILE A 36 -7.72 -12.21 3.12
N THR A 37 -7.22 -11.40 2.17
CA THR A 37 -5.79 -11.15 2.00
C THR A 37 -5.27 -9.98 2.84
N ALA A 38 -6.16 -9.27 3.55
CA ALA A 38 -5.88 -8.02 4.25
C ALA A 38 -5.27 -6.92 3.34
N LEU A 39 -5.52 -6.97 2.03
CA LEU A 39 -5.02 -5.97 1.06
C LEU A 39 -5.88 -4.71 1.03
N ASP A 40 -7.06 -4.76 1.65
CA ASP A 40 -7.95 -3.62 1.82
C ASP A 40 -7.59 -2.74 3.04
N LEU A 41 -6.70 -3.21 3.92
CA LEU A 41 -6.25 -2.45 5.08
C LEU A 41 -5.61 -1.12 4.67
N ARG A 42 -6.12 -0.05 5.26
CA ARG A 42 -5.56 1.31 5.16
C ARG A 42 -5.41 1.89 6.56
N TYR A 43 -4.18 2.24 6.92
CA TYR A 43 -3.94 3.03 8.12
C TYR A 43 -4.54 4.44 7.94
N PRO A 44 -5.22 4.99 8.96
CA PRO A 44 -5.71 6.36 8.91
C PRO A 44 -4.51 7.31 8.93
N MET A 45 -4.35 8.08 7.86
CA MET A 45 -3.25 9.01 7.64
C MET A 45 -3.83 10.35 7.19
N SER A 46 -3.13 11.45 7.51
CA SER A 46 -3.58 12.82 7.18
C SER A 46 -3.37 13.23 5.72
N ASP A 47 -2.66 12.42 4.93
CA ASP A 47 -2.43 12.64 3.50
C ASP A 47 -3.47 11.89 2.66
N ASP A 48 -3.98 12.58 1.63
CA ASP A 48 -5.06 12.16 0.75
C ASP A 48 -4.59 11.38 -0.50
N HIS A 49 -3.28 11.10 -0.64
CA HIS A 49 -2.83 10.27 -1.75
C HIS A 49 -3.42 8.84 -1.67
N PRO A 50 -3.92 8.24 -2.79
CA PRO A 50 -4.58 6.93 -2.77
C PRO A 50 -3.74 5.78 -2.19
N LEU A 51 -2.41 5.85 -2.33
CA LEU A 51 -1.47 4.88 -1.76
C LEU A 51 -1.20 5.08 -0.26
N THR A 52 -1.42 6.27 0.29
CA THR A 52 -1.06 6.58 1.69
C THR A 52 -1.88 5.71 2.65
N GLY A 53 -1.16 5.04 3.54
CA GLY A 53 -1.70 4.12 4.53
C GLY A 53 -1.97 2.71 4.00
N ARG A 54 -1.85 2.47 2.68
CA ARG A 54 -2.07 1.15 2.05
C ARG A 54 -0.76 0.42 1.83
N ARG A 55 -0.86 -0.88 1.54
CA ARG A 55 0.27 -1.68 1.07
C ARG A 55 0.74 -1.15 -0.29
N VAL A 56 2.04 -0.91 -0.43
CA VAL A 56 2.62 -0.52 -1.73
C VAL A 56 2.44 -1.66 -2.74
N PRO A 57 2.07 -1.40 -4.00
CA PRO A 57 2.02 -2.41 -5.04
C PRO A 57 3.43 -2.88 -5.45
N ASP A 58 3.53 -4.12 -5.93
CA ASP A 58 4.79 -4.64 -6.48
C ASP A 58 4.95 -4.22 -7.94
N VAL A 59 5.52 -3.03 -8.16
CA VAL A 59 5.75 -2.49 -9.50
C VAL A 59 7.22 -2.58 -9.91
N ASP A 60 7.44 -2.57 -11.22
CA ASP A 60 8.78 -2.53 -11.81
C ASP A 60 9.41 -1.14 -11.70
N LEU A 61 10.68 -1.14 -11.31
CA LEU A 61 11.52 0.04 -11.11
C LEU A 61 12.80 -0.11 -11.93
N LYS A 62 13.35 1.03 -12.36
CA LYS A 62 14.70 1.13 -12.93
C LYS A 62 15.59 1.89 -11.95
N THR A 63 16.53 1.20 -11.33
CA THR A 63 17.59 1.75 -10.48
C THR A 63 18.88 1.92 -11.25
N GLY A 64 19.90 2.56 -10.65
CA GLY A 64 21.25 2.61 -11.22
C GLY A 64 21.83 1.23 -11.54
N ASP A 65 21.53 0.22 -10.72
CA ASP A 65 22.04 -1.15 -10.85
C ASP A 65 21.20 -2.04 -11.81
N GLY A 66 20.18 -1.47 -12.47
CA GLY A 66 19.31 -2.20 -13.39
C GLY A 66 17.84 -2.24 -12.98
N ARG A 67 17.10 -3.24 -13.48
CA ARG A 67 15.67 -3.42 -13.19
C ARG A 67 15.48 -4.12 -11.84
N ARG A 68 14.56 -3.60 -11.04
CA ARG A 68 14.22 -4.08 -9.69
C ARG A 68 12.71 -4.03 -9.52
N ARG A 69 12.16 -4.78 -8.57
CA ARG A 69 10.77 -4.62 -8.12
C ARG A 69 10.68 -4.01 -6.73
N VAL A 70 9.58 -3.30 -6.42
CA VAL A 70 9.39 -2.67 -5.10
C VAL A 70 9.56 -3.69 -3.97
N PHE A 71 9.01 -4.91 -4.09
CA PHE A 71 9.12 -5.90 -3.02
C PHE A 71 10.53 -6.42 -2.81
N GLU A 72 11.40 -6.32 -3.82
CA GLU A 72 12.82 -6.66 -3.68
C GLU A 72 13.54 -5.68 -2.75
N LEU A 73 13.12 -4.40 -2.74
CA LEU A 73 13.66 -3.38 -1.84
C LEU A 73 13.30 -3.68 -0.37
N LEU A 74 12.17 -4.33 -0.12
CA LEU A 74 11.63 -4.58 1.22
C LEU A 74 12.11 -5.90 1.84
N ARG A 75 12.93 -6.69 1.13
CA ARG A 75 13.40 -8.01 1.61
C ARG A 75 14.26 -7.95 2.86
N THR A 76 14.94 -6.82 3.10
CA THR A 76 15.77 -6.61 4.30
C THR A 76 14.94 -6.26 5.53
N ALA A 77 13.61 -6.14 5.40
CA ALA A 77 12.70 -5.66 6.43
C ALA A 77 13.11 -4.29 7.01
N ARG A 78 13.80 -3.47 6.21
CA ARG A 78 14.10 -2.07 6.53
C ARG A 78 13.06 -1.15 5.89
N PRO A 79 12.74 0.00 6.53
CA PRO A 79 11.98 1.05 5.87
C PRO A 79 12.76 1.60 4.67
N VAL A 80 12.03 1.98 3.63
CA VAL A 80 12.60 2.47 2.38
C VAL A 80 11.97 3.83 2.04
N LEU A 81 12.80 4.85 1.83
CA LEU A 81 12.39 6.06 1.13
C LEU A 81 12.71 5.87 -0.36
N LEU A 82 11.68 5.66 -1.16
CA LEU A 82 11.82 5.48 -2.60
C LEU A 82 11.59 6.83 -3.30
N ASP A 83 12.64 7.35 -3.91
CA ASP A 83 12.62 8.59 -4.68
C ASP A 83 12.60 8.27 -6.18
N LEU A 84 11.48 8.61 -6.83
CA LEU A 84 11.25 8.34 -8.25
C LEU A 84 11.67 9.51 -9.16
N ARG A 85 12.13 10.63 -8.58
CA ARG A 85 12.53 11.85 -9.31
C ARG A 85 13.98 12.25 -9.07
N GLY A 86 14.62 11.76 -8.01
CA GLY A 86 16.00 12.11 -7.64
C GLY A 86 16.06 13.53 -7.07
N ASP A 87 15.19 13.82 -6.11
CA ASP A 87 15.08 15.09 -5.42
C ASP A 87 16.12 15.18 -4.28
N THR A 88 17.08 16.09 -4.43
CA THR A 88 18.18 16.26 -3.47
C THR A 88 17.71 16.74 -2.11
N ALA A 89 16.56 17.42 -2.00
CA ALA A 89 16.02 17.87 -0.73
C ALA A 89 15.47 16.69 0.09
N LEU A 90 14.93 15.67 -0.58
CA LEU A 90 14.51 14.42 0.08
C LEU A 90 15.72 13.65 0.61
N ALA A 91 16.79 13.53 -0.20
CA ALA A 91 18.02 12.90 0.21
C ALA A 91 18.63 13.57 1.46
N ALA A 92 18.77 14.90 1.43
CA ALA A 92 19.29 15.68 2.56
C ALA A 92 18.41 15.56 3.82
N THR A 93 17.09 15.42 3.66
CA THR A 93 16.17 15.25 4.80
C THR A 93 16.30 13.87 5.43
N ALA A 94 16.49 12.84 4.61
CA ALA A 94 16.59 11.45 5.06
C ALA A 94 17.95 11.10 5.67
N GLU A 95 18.97 11.91 5.43
CA GLU A 95 20.34 11.69 5.93
C GLU A 95 20.38 11.45 7.45
N SER A 96 19.62 12.21 8.24
CA SER A 96 19.55 12.03 9.70
C SER A 96 18.86 10.74 10.16
N TRP A 97 18.34 9.93 9.24
CA TRP A 97 17.74 8.61 9.48
C TRP A 97 18.43 7.50 8.68
N ALA A 98 19.57 7.77 8.03
CA ALA A 98 20.27 6.80 7.17
C ALA A 98 20.75 5.54 7.92
N ASP A 99 20.86 5.62 9.25
CA ASP A 99 21.16 4.47 10.12
C ASP A 99 20.05 3.40 10.08
N ARG A 100 18.80 3.79 9.77
CA ARG A 100 17.63 2.91 9.82
C ARG A 100 16.74 2.93 8.58
N VAL A 101 16.73 3.99 7.78
CA VAL A 101 15.92 4.12 6.56
C VAL A 101 16.83 4.05 5.33
N ASP A 102 16.49 3.19 4.38
CA ASP A 102 17.22 3.07 3.12
C ASP A 102 16.65 4.05 2.09
N LEU A 103 17.46 5.00 1.62
CA LEU A 103 17.12 5.83 0.47
C LEU A 103 17.42 5.06 -0.82
N VAL A 104 16.41 4.92 -1.67
CA VAL A 104 16.55 4.29 -2.99
C VAL A 104 16.09 5.26 -4.06
N GLU A 105 17.01 5.68 -4.91
CA GLU A 105 16.68 6.42 -6.13
C GLU A 105 16.34 5.44 -7.26
N ALA A 106 15.18 5.64 -7.89
CA ALA A 106 14.74 4.85 -9.02
C ALA A 106 13.92 5.68 -10.01
N ARG A 107 13.49 5.03 -11.09
CA ARG A 107 12.45 5.52 -11.99
C ARG A 107 11.35 4.47 -12.09
N SER A 108 10.11 4.91 -12.03
CA SER A 108 8.97 4.04 -12.34
C SER A 108 8.97 3.73 -13.83
N THR A 109 8.70 2.48 -14.19
CA THR A 109 8.49 2.11 -15.61
C THR A 109 7.07 2.38 -16.09
N ALA A 110 6.13 2.60 -15.17
CA ALA A 110 4.73 2.90 -15.45
C ALA A 110 4.34 4.27 -14.89
N ASP A 111 3.48 5.00 -15.61
CA ASP A 111 2.97 6.31 -15.17
C ASP A 111 1.86 6.19 -14.12
N HIS A 112 1.20 5.03 -14.05
CA HIS A 112 0.14 4.73 -13.10
C HIS A 112 0.46 3.44 -12.37
N TRP A 113 0.17 3.42 -11.07
CA TRP A 113 0.39 2.29 -10.19
C TRP A 113 -0.95 1.70 -9.78
N PRO A 114 -1.06 0.37 -9.70
CA PRO A 114 -2.27 -0.27 -9.20
C PRO A 114 -2.44 0.04 -7.72
N VAL A 115 -3.65 0.45 -7.35
CA VAL A 115 -4.06 0.73 -5.97
C VAL A 115 -5.25 -0.15 -5.66
N TRP A 116 -5.05 -1.20 -4.86
CA TRP A 116 -6.17 -2.04 -4.46
C TRP A 116 -6.97 -1.39 -3.31
N PRO A 117 -8.32 -1.46 -3.31
CA PRO A 117 -9.22 -1.81 -4.43
C PRO A 117 -9.58 -0.60 -5.33
N ALA A 118 -8.95 0.55 -5.11
CA ALA A 118 -9.27 1.84 -5.74
C ALA A 118 -8.94 1.96 -7.25
N GLY A 119 -8.44 0.90 -7.90
CA GLY A 119 -8.08 0.90 -9.32
C GLY A 119 -6.61 1.26 -9.52
N GLU A 120 -6.33 2.43 -10.08
CA GLU A 120 -4.98 2.92 -10.34
C GLU A 120 -4.86 4.39 -9.92
N ALA A 121 -3.65 4.82 -9.57
CA ALA A 121 -3.32 6.20 -9.29
C ALA A 121 -2.02 6.60 -10.00
N PRO A 122 -1.79 7.88 -10.30
CA PRO A 122 -0.51 8.33 -10.85
C PRO A 122 0.65 7.86 -9.98
N ALA A 123 1.74 7.42 -10.62
CA ALA A 123 2.97 7.07 -9.94
C ALA A 123 3.48 8.29 -9.14
N PRO A 124 3.64 8.19 -7.81
CA PRO A 124 4.07 9.33 -6.99
C PRO A 124 5.48 9.80 -7.37
N ALA A 125 5.85 11.00 -6.93
CA ALA A 125 7.22 11.50 -7.08
C ALA A 125 8.18 10.82 -6.10
N ALA A 126 7.71 10.53 -4.88
CA ALA A 126 8.43 9.79 -3.86
C ALA A 126 7.45 9.15 -2.87
N LEU A 127 7.90 8.13 -2.14
CA LEU A 127 7.10 7.47 -1.12
C LEU A 127 7.99 6.90 0.00
N LEU A 128 7.50 7.02 1.23
CA LEU A 128 8.11 6.39 2.40
C LEU A 128 7.38 5.09 2.70
N ILE A 129 8.08 3.97 2.66
CA ILE A 129 7.55 2.63 2.83
C ILE A 129 8.06 2.07 4.16
N ARG A 130 7.15 1.56 4.98
CA ARG A 130 7.46 0.91 6.25
C ARG A 130 8.03 -0.50 6.02
N PRO A 131 8.67 -1.12 7.03
CA PRO A 131 9.13 -2.51 6.97
C PRO A 131 8.04 -3.53 6.61
N ASP A 132 6.79 -3.25 6.99
CA ASP A 132 5.63 -4.08 6.66
C ASP A 132 5.07 -3.84 5.24
N GLY A 133 5.69 -2.91 4.51
CA GLY A 133 5.34 -2.53 3.15
C GLY A 133 4.17 -1.56 3.02
N HIS A 134 3.67 -0.97 4.12
CA HIS A 134 2.68 0.11 4.04
C HIS A 134 3.33 1.46 3.76
N VAL A 135 2.65 2.28 2.98
CA VAL A 135 3.10 3.63 2.65
C VAL A 135 2.78 4.57 3.81
N ALA A 136 3.81 5.14 4.42
CA ALA A 136 3.73 6.09 5.53
C ALA A 136 3.58 7.54 5.06
N TRP A 137 4.07 7.87 3.87
CA TRP A 137 4.04 9.21 3.30
C TRP A 137 4.25 9.15 1.79
N THR A 138 3.72 10.15 1.06
CA THR A 138 3.91 10.28 -0.39
C THR A 138 4.18 11.73 -0.80
N ALA A 139 4.96 11.90 -1.87
CA ALA A 139 4.95 13.13 -2.66
C ALA A 139 4.20 12.90 -3.98
N ARG A 140 3.28 13.80 -4.32
CA ARG A 140 2.47 13.70 -5.55
C ARG A 140 3.33 13.90 -6.80
N ALA A 141 2.93 13.24 -7.88
CA ALA A 141 3.52 13.48 -9.19
C ALA A 141 3.36 14.95 -9.61
N GLY A 142 4.41 15.55 -10.18
CA GLY A 142 4.36 16.93 -10.70
C GLY A 142 4.35 18.02 -9.63
N THR A 143 4.44 17.69 -8.34
CA THR A 143 4.60 18.66 -7.26
C THR A 143 6.01 18.60 -6.68
N THR A 144 6.52 19.72 -6.19
CA THR A 144 7.74 19.73 -5.37
C THR A 144 7.44 19.02 -4.04
N PRO A 145 8.20 17.98 -3.68
CA PRO A 145 8.07 17.32 -2.38
C PRO A 145 8.27 18.32 -1.23
N ASP A 146 7.53 18.13 -0.12
CA ASP A 146 7.69 18.93 1.10
C ASP A 146 8.64 18.21 2.09
N PRO A 147 9.87 18.73 2.30
CA PRO A 147 10.83 18.13 3.23
C PRO A 147 10.34 18.14 4.68
N ALA A 148 9.53 19.12 5.10
CA ALA A 148 9.01 19.20 6.46
C ALA A 148 7.96 18.11 6.72
N ALA A 149 7.11 17.84 5.73
CA ALA A 149 6.17 16.71 5.78
C ALA A 149 6.90 15.37 5.84
N LEU A 150 7.95 15.18 5.02
CA LEU A 150 8.78 13.97 5.10
C LEU A 150 9.42 13.82 6.49
N ARG A 151 10.03 14.87 7.04
CA ARG A 151 10.64 14.86 8.37
C ARG A 151 9.64 14.49 9.47
N THR A 152 8.42 15.01 9.37
CA THR A 152 7.33 14.68 10.29
C THR A 152 6.98 13.20 10.21
N ALA A 153 6.87 12.64 9.00
CA ALA A 153 6.59 11.22 8.79
C ALA A 153 7.74 10.32 9.30
N LEU A 154 9.00 10.67 8.99
CA LEU A 154 10.18 9.96 9.48
C LEU A 154 10.21 9.93 11.02
N THR A 155 9.93 11.08 11.65
CA THR A 155 9.90 11.20 13.11
C THR A 155 8.79 10.36 13.72
N ALA A 156 7.59 10.41 13.15
CA ALA A 156 6.42 9.69 13.65
C ALA A 156 6.59 8.16 13.60
N TRP A 157 7.25 7.65 12.55
CA TRP A 157 7.36 6.20 12.33
C TRP A 157 8.68 5.60 12.78
N PHE A 158 9.78 6.35 12.73
CA PHE A 158 11.14 5.84 12.97
C PHE A 158 11.86 6.57 14.10
N GLY A 159 11.16 7.43 14.84
CA GLY A 159 11.71 8.18 15.98
C GLY A 159 12.51 9.41 15.55
N PRO A 160 13.06 10.16 16.52
CA PRO A 160 13.77 11.41 16.25
C PRO A 160 14.98 11.19 15.33
N ALA A 161 15.36 12.25 14.62
CA ALA A 161 16.60 12.33 13.87
C ALA A 161 17.78 11.92 14.75
N THR A 162 18.68 11.11 14.21
CA THR A 162 19.98 10.90 14.82
C THR A 162 20.71 12.24 14.82
N ALA A 163 21.11 12.71 16.00
CA ALA A 163 21.95 13.89 16.09
C ALA A 163 23.29 13.60 15.42
N ASP A 164 23.77 14.55 14.63
CA ASP A 164 25.11 14.53 14.03
C ASP A 164 26.19 14.54 15.12
#